data_AF-A0A843KM33-F1
#
_entry.id   AF-A0A843KM33-F1
#
_cell.length_a   1.000
_cell.length_b   1.000
_cell.length_c   1.000
_cell.angle_alpha   90.00
_cell.angle_beta   90.00
_cell.angle_gamma   90.00
#
_symmetry.space_group_name_H-M   'P 1'
#
loop_
_entity.id
_entity.type
_entity.pdbx_description
1 polymer ?
#
loop_
_entity_poly.entity_id
_entity_poly.type
_entity_poly.pdbx_seq_one_letter_code
_entity_poly.pdbx_strand_id
1 'polypeptide(L)' 'MSKVVRIDEGALEVALGYGKNLSAGIMKMEELLRKQEKVRRDYTAIEDMIRRTIREELEVLTSRY' A
#
# COMPACT_ATOMS: atom_id res chain seq x y z
N MET A 1 -27.68 0.61 -14.81
CA MET A 1 -27.93 2.07 -14.78
C MET A 1 -26.61 2.79 -15.03
N SER A 2 -26.55 3.68 -16.02
CA SER A 2 -25.42 4.61 -16.16
C SER A 2 -25.64 5.82 -15.27
N LYS A 3 -24.63 6.21 -14.48
CA LYS A 3 -24.63 7.44 -13.69
C LYS A 3 -23.66 8.41 -14.36
N VAL A 4 -24.15 9.59 -14.74
CA VAL A 4 -23.29 10.65 -15.30
C VAL A 4 -22.60 11.35 -14.13
N VAL A 5 -21.28 11.33 -14.13
CA VAL A 5 -20.45 11.98 -13.10
C VAL A 5 -19.63 13.06 -13.79
N ARG A 6 -19.73 14.29 -13.26
CA ARG A 6 -18.84 15.38 -13.68
C ARG A 6 -17.51 15.21 -12.96
N ILE A 7 -16.45 15.28 -13.73
CA ILE A 7 -15.07 15.14 -13.26
C ILE A 7 -14.28 16.29 -13.84
N ASP A 8 -13.32 16.75 -13.06
CA ASP A 8 -12.32 17.70 -13.50
C ASP A 8 -11.52 17.13 -14.68
N GLU A 9 -11.18 17.96 -15.66
CA GLU A 9 -10.47 17.52 -16.86
C GLU A 9 -9.08 16.97 -16.53
N GLY A 10 -8.38 17.57 -15.56
CA GLY A 10 -7.08 17.06 -15.10
C GLY A 10 -7.22 15.70 -14.40
N ALA A 11 -8.28 15.50 -13.62
CA ALA A 11 -8.56 14.19 -13.01
C ALA A 11 -8.86 13.11 -14.06
N LEU A 12 -9.56 13.48 -15.15
CA LEU A 12 -9.80 12.58 -16.27
C LEU A 12 -8.50 12.20 -16.99
N GLU A 13 -7.62 13.17 -17.27
CA GLU A 13 -6.32 12.91 -17.90
C GLU A 13 -5.46 11.96 -17.05
N VAL A 14 -5.39 12.20 -15.74
CA VAL A 14 -4.67 11.32 -14.83
C VAL A 14 -5.24 9.90 -14.91
N ALA A 15 -6.56 9.72 -14.82
CA ALA A 15 -7.18 8.40 -14.89
C ALA A 15 -6.92 7.70 -16.23
N LEU A 16 -6.96 8.44 -17.35
CA LEU A 16 -6.66 7.90 -18.67
C LEU A 16 -5.19 7.49 -18.84
N GLY A 17 -4.27 8.11 -18.09
CA GLY A 17 -2.89 7.63 -17.99
C GLY A 17 -2.76 6.21 -17.43
N TYR A 18 -3.72 5.76 -16.61
CA TYR A 18 -3.74 4.43 -16.01
C TYR A 18 -4.58 3.41 -16.79
N GLY A 19 -5.36 3.81 -17.80
CA GLY A 19 -6.20 2.89 -18.55
C GLY A 19 -6.93 3.50 -19.74
N LYS A 20 -7.43 2.64 -20.64
CA LYS A 20 -8.07 3.04 -21.91
C LYS A 20 -9.36 3.85 -21.76
N ASN A 21 -9.95 3.88 -20.58
CA ASN A 21 -11.12 4.68 -20.23
C ASN A 21 -11.12 4.94 -18.71
N LEU A 22 -11.98 5.86 -18.27
CA LEU A 22 -12.09 6.27 -16.87
C LEU A 22 -12.24 5.08 -15.90
N SER A 23 -13.12 4.14 -16.21
CA SER A 23 -13.36 2.97 -15.35
C SER A 23 -12.11 2.09 -15.21
N ALA A 24 -11.45 1.79 -16.33
CA ALA A 24 -10.22 1.00 -16.34
C ALA A 24 -9.09 1.72 -15.59
N GLY A 25 -8.98 3.04 -15.78
CA GLY A 25 -8.02 3.89 -15.07
C GLY A 25 -8.21 3.84 -13.56
N ILE A 26 -9.43 4.11 -13.08
CA ILE A 26 -9.77 4.09 -11.65
C ILE A 26 -9.52 2.70 -11.05
N MET A 27 -9.93 1.63 -11.73
CA MET A 27 -9.67 0.26 -11.26
C MET A 27 -8.18 -0.05 -11.15
N LYS A 28 -7.37 0.43 -12.10
CA LYS A 28 -5.92 0.24 -12.06
C LYS A 28 -5.27 1.04 -10.93
N MET A 29 -5.74 2.25 -10.69
CA MET A 29 -5.28 3.08 -9.57
C MET A 29 -5.56 2.41 -8.22
N GLU A 30 -6.78 1.88 -8.02
CA GLU A 30 -7.14 1.11 -6.83
C GLU A 30 -6.26 -0.14 -6.65
N GLU A 31 -5.97 -0.87 -7.72
CA GLU A 31 -5.08 -2.04 -7.68
C GLU A 31 -3.67 -1.65 -7.19
N LEU A 32 -3.13 -0.53 -7.68
CA LEU A 32 -1.80 -0.04 -7.30
C LEU A 32 -1.76 0.41 -5.83
N LEU A 33 -2.80 1.10 -5.36
CA LEU A 33 -2.91 1.50 -3.96
C LEU A 33 -2.94 0.28 -3.03
N ARG A 34 -3.74 -0.74 -3.35
CA ARG A 34 -3.77 -2.00 -2.57
C ARG A 34 -2.45 -2.73 -2.57
N LYS A 35 -1.72 -2.74 -3.69
CA LYS A 35 -0.39 -3.34 -3.77
C LYS A 35 0.60 -2.60 -2.87
N GLN A 36 0.62 -1.26 -2.90
CA GLN A 36 1.47 -0.48 -2.00
C GLN A 36 1.10 -0.70 -0.53
N GLU A 37 -0.19 -0.75 -0.18
CA GLU A 37 -0.62 -0.99 1.19
C GLU A 37 -0.16 -2.35 1.70
N LYS A 38 -0.28 -3.39 0.87
CA LYS A 38 0.22 -4.73 1.18
C LYS A 38 1.74 -4.72 1.41
N VAL A 39 2.49 -4.13 0.49
CA VAL A 39 3.96 -4.03 0.60
C VAL A 39 4.36 -3.27 1.87
N ARG A 40 3.71 -2.14 2.17
CA ARG A 40 3.98 -1.37 3.39
C ARG A 40 3.72 -2.20 4.65
N ARG A 41 2.61 -2.95 4.68
CA ARG A 41 2.27 -3.82 5.80
C ARG A 41 3.29 -4.94 5.99
N ASP A 42 3.77 -5.52 4.88
CA ASP A 42 4.80 -6.56 4.92
C ASP A 42 6.13 -6.00 5.50
N TYR A 43 6.53 -4.78 5.11
CA TYR A 43 7.72 -4.14 5.68
C TYR A 43 7.60 -3.88 7.19
N THR A 44 6.45 -3.36 7.66
CA THR A 44 6.22 -3.16 9.10
C THR A 44 6.25 -4.48 9.87
N ALA A 45 5.65 -5.54 9.33
CA ALA A 45 5.66 -6.86 9.96
C ALA A 45 7.09 -7.45 10.06
N ILE A 46 7.91 -7.27 9.03
CA ILE A 46 9.31 -7.69 9.04
C ILE A 46 10.11 -6.88 10.06
N GLU A 47 9.92 -5.56 10.13
CA GLU A 47 10.60 -4.69 11.10
C GLU A 47 10.25 -5.09 12.54
N ASP A 48 8.97 -5.34 12.82
CA ASP A 48 8.51 -5.78 14.14
C ASP A 48 9.09 -7.13 14.53
N MET A 49 9.15 -8.07 13.58
CA MET A 49 9.78 -9.37 13.79
C MET A 49 11.27 -9.21 14.14
N ILE A 50 12.03 -8.44 13.36
CA ILE A 50 13.44 -8.19 13.61
C ILE A 50 13.64 -7.53 14.98
N ARG A 51 12.85 -6.49 15.29
CA ARG A 51 12.93 -5.77 16.56
C ARG A 51 12.63 -6.67 17.75
N ARG A 52 11.66 -7.58 17.60
CA ARG A 52 11.31 -8.56 18.63
C ARG A 52 12.45 -9.57 18.84
N THR A 53 12.99 -10.15 17.76
CA THR A 53 14.12 -11.10 17.85
C THR A 53 15.33 -10.46 18.52
N ILE A 54 15.71 -9.24 18.13
CA ILE A 54 16.83 -8.52 18.75
C ILE A 54 16.55 -8.28 20.24
N ARG A 55 15.33 -7.90 20.62
CA ARG A 55 14.97 -7.69 22.02
C ARG A 55 15.07 -8.99 22.83
N GLU A 56 14.53 -10.08 22.31
CA GLU A 56 14.60 -11.40 22.96
C GLU A 56 16.07 -11.84 23.17
N GLU A 57 16.93 -11.65 22.17
CA GLU A 57 18.37 -11.94 22.30
C GLU A 57 19.07 -11.05 23.35
N LEU A 58 18.77 -9.75 23.36
CA LEU A 58 19.32 -8.81 24.36
C LEU A 58 18.84 -9.14 25.77
N GLU A 59 17.58 -9.53 25.96
CA GLU A 59 17.04 -9.94 27.26
C GLU A 59 17.75 -11.21 27.77
N VAL A 60 18.01 -12.20 26.91
CA VAL A 60 18.79 -13.39 27.29
C VAL A 60 20.22 -13.04 27.70
N LEU A 61 20.86 -12.12 26.98
CA LEU A 61 22.22 -11.67 27.30
C LEU A 61 22.26 -10.88 28.62
N THR A 62 21.24 -10.07 28.89
CA THR A 62 21.17 -9.23 30.10
C THR A 62 20.78 -10.04 31.33
N SER A 63 19.97 -11.08 31.17
CA SER A 63 19.55 -12.01 32.24
C SER A 63 20.69 -12.93 32.75
N ARG A 64 21.82 -12.99 32.01
CA ARG A 64 23.01 -13.75 32.38
C ARG A 64 24.05 -12.97 33.20
N TYR A 65 23.78 -11.70 33.50
CA TYR A 65 24.57 -10.86 34.42
C TYR A 65 23.75 -10.51 35.66
#